data_AF-A0A7D5GHW3-F1
#
_entry.id   AF-A0A7D5GHW3-F1
#
_cell.length_a   1.000
_cell.length_b   1.000
_cell.length_c   1.000
_cell.angle_alpha   90.00
_cell.angle_beta   90.00
_cell.angle_gamma   90.00
#
_symmetry.space_group_name_H-M   'P 1'
#
loop_
_entity.id
_entity.type
_entity.pdbx_description
1 polymer ?
#
loop_
_entity_poly.entity_id
_entity_poly.type
_entity_poly.pdbx_seq_one_letter_code
_entity_poly.pdbx_strand_id
1 'polypeptide(L)'
;MAQIDTMEIPDSVREDLESTENVTGTAFGLKQTREEGITDREAIVVYVEEKRPEEELADEDILPKELDIDDETYKIDVQESGDVKMLEQAMRPSEPPMEMAEAEPELEAIPPSLSRKEKWRPAPAGVSVGHPDVTAGTLGTPPLRTTDGRTVFLTNSHVAADSGDASDGDDVYQPGTYDGGSSSDVIGTLVEFSEISTSGNNTTDSALVEVRPDHLQSDIFELGSDLRAFTDAEIGERHTKSGRTTSVTNGKCTARNATFNVGFKHGTARFVGLDVFEPIASGGDSGSLIGVERPDGFYGSSLLFAGSSSLTLGIPMDAVQQFHGRLEPMTGRELVDPDDMRITGTAFSMSLNAGQSAYRWSGPWHDRYSVDFDAIPETAGGWVSSSVESAYKTTSGVYYRVRIQNKRTNASVDCDVKYAVRR
;
A
#
# COMPACT_ATOMS: atom_id res chain seq x y z
N MET A 1 12.27 23.29 -11.99
CA MET A 1 11.76 22.12 -11.23
C MET A 1 10.97 22.54 -10.01
N ALA A 2 11.46 23.41 -9.11
CA ALA A 2 10.68 23.89 -7.94
C ALA A 2 9.41 24.74 -8.24
N GLN A 3 9.11 25.05 -9.51
CA GLN A 3 7.99 25.92 -9.89
C GLN A 3 6.71 25.12 -10.19
N ILE A 4 6.84 23.89 -10.69
CA ILE A 4 5.71 23.01 -11.06
C ILE A 4 4.94 22.52 -9.82
N ASP A 5 5.65 22.24 -8.72
CA ASP A 5 5.05 21.73 -7.47
C ASP A 5 4.05 22.72 -6.83
N THR A 6 4.06 23.99 -7.25
CA THR A 6 3.16 25.05 -6.73
C THR A 6 2.19 25.60 -7.75
N MET A 7 2.20 25.10 -9.00
CA MET A 7 1.29 25.56 -10.04
C MET A 7 -0.09 24.91 -9.90
N GLU A 8 -1.12 25.75 -9.91
CA GLU A 8 -2.53 25.33 -9.86
C GLU A 8 -3.21 25.73 -11.16
N ILE A 9 -3.92 24.79 -11.80
CA ILE A 9 -4.75 25.12 -12.97
C ILE A 9 -5.95 25.86 -12.38
N PRO A 10 -6.24 27.11 -12.79
CA PRO A 10 -7.40 27.83 -12.28
C PRO A 10 -8.68 27.03 -12.48
N ASP A 11 -9.57 27.06 -11.49
CA ASP A 11 -10.80 26.26 -11.52
C ASP A 11 -11.62 26.47 -12.79
N SER A 12 -11.69 27.70 -13.31
CA SER A 12 -12.41 27.99 -14.56
C SER A 12 -11.79 27.30 -15.79
N VAL A 13 -10.46 27.28 -15.87
CA VAL A 13 -9.74 26.58 -16.95
C VAL A 13 -9.94 25.08 -16.81
N ARG A 14 -9.90 24.58 -15.57
CA ARG A 14 -10.12 23.16 -15.27
C ARG A 14 -11.54 22.73 -15.64
N GLU A 15 -12.56 23.51 -15.26
CA GLU A 15 -13.96 23.27 -15.61
C GLU A 15 -14.19 23.26 -17.13
N ASP A 16 -13.58 24.21 -17.85
CA ASP A 16 -13.69 24.27 -19.31
C ASP A 16 -13.10 23.01 -19.96
N LEU A 17 -11.89 22.59 -19.56
CA LEU A 17 -11.23 21.38 -20.07
C LEU A 17 -11.97 20.10 -19.67
N GLU A 18 -12.43 19.99 -18.42
CA GLU A 18 -13.14 18.82 -17.88
C GLU A 18 -14.58 18.70 -18.41
N SER A 19 -15.12 19.75 -19.03
CA SER A 19 -16.43 19.71 -19.69
C SER A 19 -16.41 19.05 -21.07
N THR A 20 -15.21 18.91 -21.68
CA THR A 20 -15.02 18.25 -22.97
C THR A 20 -15.33 16.75 -22.87
N GLU A 21 -16.02 16.19 -23.87
CA GLU A 21 -16.30 14.75 -23.90
C GLU A 21 -14.98 13.97 -23.83
N ASN A 22 -15.02 12.78 -23.21
CA ASN A 22 -13.87 11.86 -23.11
C ASN A 22 -12.72 12.34 -22.22
N VAL A 23 -12.77 13.54 -21.62
CA VAL A 23 -11.80 13.99 -20.60
C VAL A 23 -12.10 13.36 -19.24
N THR A 24 -11.09 12.72 -18.65
CA THR A 24 -11.18 11.99 -17.37
C THR A 24 -10.46 12.72 -16.24
N GLY A 25 -9.50 13.58 -16.56
CA GLY A 25 -8.75 14.34 -15.58
C GLY A 25 -7.79 15.35 -16.18
N THR A 26 -7.25 16.21 -15.32
CA THR A 26 -6.33 17.28 -15.69
C THR A 26 -5.23 17.43 -14.63
N ALA A 27 -4.00 17.72 -15.06
CA ALA A 27 -2.87 17.88 -14.15
C ALA A 27 -1.84 18.88 -14.69
N PHE A 28 -0.95 19.33 -13.80
CA PHE A 28 0.31 19.94 -14.22
C PHE A 28 1.39 18.88 -14.25
N GLY A 29 2.12 18.83 -15.36
CA GLY A 29 3.13 17.80 -15.58
C GLY A 29 4.17 18.19 -16.60
N LEU A 30 5.02 17.23 -16.90
CA LEU A 30 5.97 17.34 -17.99
C LEU A 30 5.35 16.78 -19.26
N LYS A 31 5.55 17.49 -20.38
CA LYS A 31 5.10 17.05 -21.69
C LYS A 31 5.72 15.69 -22.01
N GLN A 32 4.90 14.77 -22.47
CA GLN A 32 5.33 13.47 -22.95
C GLN A 32 5.23 13.40 -24.48
N THR A 33 6.23 12.82 -25.13
CA THR A 33 6.18 12.53 -26.56
C THR A 33 6.52 11.07 -26.83
N ARG A 34 6.04 10.52 -27.95
CA ARG A 34 6.39 9.15 -28.36
C ARG A 34 7.89 8.98 -28.65
N GLU A 35 8.59 10.05 -29.01
CA GLU A 35 10.01 10.01 -29.40
C GLU A 35 10.94 10.23 -28.20
N GLU A 36 10.63 11.19 -27.33
CA GLU A 36 11.51 11.63 -26.22
C GLU A 36 11.09 11.07 -24.86
N GLY A 37 9.92 10.42 -24.76
CA GLY A 37 9.34 10.04 -23.46
C GLY A 37 8.93 11.28 -22.66
N ILE A 38 9.16 11.26 -21.35
CA ILE A 38 8.93 12.43 -20.48
C ILE A 38 10.01 13.48 -20.79
N THR A 39 9.59 14.66 -21.26
CA THR A 39 10.49 15.78 -21.59
C THR A 39 10.74 16.69 -20.38
N ASP A 40 11.58 17.71 -20.52
CA ASP A 40 11.82 18.74 -19.51
C ASP A 40 10.86 19.95 -19.63
N ARG A 41 9.86 19.87 -20.52
CA ARG A 41 8.95 20.99 -20.83
C ARG A 41 7.66 20.86 -20.05
N GLU A 42 7.30 21.92 -19.35
CA GLU A 42 6.06 22.02 -18.57
C GLU A 42 4.84 22.07 -19.51
N ALA A 43 3.76 21.39 -19.12
CA ALA A 43 2.52 21.32 -19.88
C ALA A 43 1.31 21.14 -18.94
N ILE A 44 0.15 21.58 -19.43
CA ILE A 44 -1.13 21.16 -18.90
C ILE A 44 -1.40 19.78 -19.51
N VAL A 45 -1.44 18.76 -18.66
CA VAL A 45 -1.73 17.40 -19.08
C VAL A 45 -3.24 17.19 -18.99
N VAL A 46 -3.86 16.87 -20.12
CA VAL A 46 -5.29 16.53 -20.18
C VAL A 46 -5.39 15.03 -20.42
N TYR A 47 -5.97 14.33 -19.46
CA TYR A 47 -6.19 12.90 -19.54
C TYR A 47 -7.53 12.62 -20.20
N VAL A 48 -7.51 11.71 -21.17
CA VAL A 48 -8.71 11.23 -21.87
C VAL A 48 -8.87 9.72 -21.70
N GLU A 49 -10.08 9.19 -21.84
CA GLU A 49 -10.33 7.74 -21.77
C GLU A 49 -9.65 7.03 -22.94
N GLU A 50 -9.91 7.48 -24.18
CA GLU A 50 -9.26 6.95 -25.39
C GLU A 50 -8.84 8.09 -26.34
N LYS A 51 -7.63 8.02 -26.92
CA LYS A 51 -7.23 8.98 -27.95
C LYS A 51 -7.85 8.67 -29.29
N ARG A 52 -8.54 9.65 -29.87
CA ARG A 52 -9.16 9.56 -31.19
C ARG A 52 -8.51 10.54 -32.18
N PRO A 53 -8.45 10.24 -33.49
CA PRO A 53 -8.00 11.18 -34.50
C PRO A 53 -8.87 12.45 -34.53
N GLU A 54 -8.28 13.62 -34.76
CA GLU A 54 -9.02 14.91 -34.83
C GLU A 54 -10.18 14.87 -35.83
N GLU A 55 -10.05 14.10 -36.92
CA GLU A 55 -11.09 13.92 -37.95
C GLU A 55 -12.34 13.17 -37.47
N GLU A 56 -12.25 12.48 -36.34
CA GLU A 56 -13.34 11.71 -35.74
C GLU A 56 -14.00 12.40 -34.54
N LEU A 57 -13.52 13.58 -34.17
CA LEU A 57 -14.00 14.40 -33.06
C LEU A 57 -14.94 15.50 -33.57
N ALA A 58 -15.91 15.92 -32.75
CA ALA A 58 -16.63 17.16 -33.02
C ALA A 58 -15.69 18.35 -32.77
N ASP A 59 -15.92 19.49 -33.45
CA ASP A 59 -15.09 20.68 -33.28
C ASP A 59 -15.01 21.15 -31.82
N GLU A 60 -16.05 20.91 -31.02
CA GLU A 60 -16.12 21.22 -29.59
C GLU A 60 -15.32 20.26 -28.70
N ASP A 61 -14.99 19.07 -29.21
CA ASP A 61 -14.19 18.05 -28.50
C ASP A 61 -12.69 18.13 -28.82
N ILE A 62 -12.30 19.02 -29.73
CA ILE A 62 -10.90 19.26 -30.06
C ILE A 62 -10.32 20.24 -29.02
N LEU A 63 -9.49 19.71 -28.12
CA LEU A 63 -8.79 20.51 -27.13
C LEU A 63 -7.84 21.52 -27.80
N PRO A 64 -7.67 22.72 -27.22
CA PRO A 64 -6.71 23.70 -27.71
C PRO A 64 -5.28 23.15 -27.62
N LYS A 65 -4.37 23.65 -28.47
CA LYS A 65 -2.95 23.21 -28.47
C LYS A 65 -2.12 23.92 -27.40
N GLU A 66 -2.53 25.12 -27.04
CA GLU A 66 -1.89 26.00 -26.07
C GLU A 66 -2.98 26.77 -25.31
N LEU A 67 -2.71 27.11 -24.06
CA LEU A 67 -3.62 27.83 -23.20
C LEU A 67 -2.84 28.87 -22.38
N ASP A 68 -3.36 30.09 -22.33
CA ASP A 68 -2.78 31.18 -21.56
C ASP A 68 -3.36 31.15 -20.14
N ILE A 69 -2.50 30.93 -19.14
CA ILE A 69 -2.85 31.04 -17.72
C ILE A 69 -2.02 32.19 -17.16
N ASP A 70 -2.71 33.21 -16.65
CA ASP A 70 -2.11 34.46 -16.20
C ASP A 70 -1.22 35.10 -17.30
N ASP A 71 0.08 35.27 -17.04
CA ASP A 71 1.06 35.88 -17.96
C ASP A 71 1.92 34.82 -18.70
N GLU A 72 1.57 33.52 -18.63
CA GLU A 72 2.32 32.42 -19.23
C GLU A 72 1.46 31.55 -20.17
N THR A 73 2.04 31.14 -21.30
CA THR A 73 1.42 30.23 -22.26
C THR A 73 1.91 28.81 -22.03
N TYR A 74 0.98 27.88 -21.75
CA TYR A 74 1.27 26.47 -21.55
C TYR A 74 0.83 25.65 -22.76
N LYS A 75 1.61 24.61 -23.09
CA LYS A 75 1.18 23.62 -24.07
C LYS A 75 0.22 22.65 -23.42
N ILE A 76 -0.79 22.22 -24.17
CA ILE A 76 -1.66 21.11 -23.78
C ILE A 76 -1.05 19.81 -24.30
N ASP A 77 -0.87 18.86 -23.39
CA ASP A 77 -0.47 17.50 -23.69
C ASP A 77 -1.63 16.55 -23.39
N VAL A 78 -2.24 16.01 -24.45
CA VAL A 78 -3.33 15.05 -24.30
C VAL A 78 -2.71 13.68 -24.06
N GLN A 79 -3.10 13.00 -22.98
CA GLN A 79 -2.60 11.67 -22.59
C GLN A 79 -3.77 10.68 -22.40
N GLU A 80 -3.56 9.43 -22.76
CA GLU A 80 -4.58 8.41 -22.59
C GLU A 80 -4.46 7.82 -21.18
N SER A 81 -5.56 7.86 -20.43
CA SER A 81 -5.66 7.34 -19.07
C SER A 81 -6.51 6.08 -18.99
N GLY A 82 -7.35 5.79 -19.99
CA GLY A 82 -8.36 4.75 -19.87
C GLY A 82 -9.40 5.04 -18.79
N ASP A 83 -10.13 4.01 -18.41
CA ASP A 83 -11.19 4.08 -17.41
C ASP A 83 -10.61 4.04 -15.99
N VAL A 84 -10.54 5.20 -15.34
CA VAL A 84 -9.93 5.40 -14.01
C VAL A 84 -10.90 5.01 -12.90
N LYS A 85 -10.50 4.05 -12.05
CA LYS A 85 -11.33 3.51 -10.97
C LYS A 85 -10.57 3.29 -9.67
N MET A 86 -11.34 3.20 -8.58
CA MET A 86 -10.87 2.58 -7.34
C MET A 86 -10.41 1.15 -7.64
N LEU A 87 -9.20 0.79 -7.19
CA LEU A 87 -8.60 -0.49 -7.57
C LEU A 87 -9.34 -1.70 -6.99
N GLU A 88 -10.16 -1.53 -5.95
CA GLU A 88 -11.02 -2.60 -5.44
C GLU A 88 -12.01 -3.12 -6.52
N GLN A 89 -12.51 -2.25 -7.40
CA GLN A 89 -13.42 -2.63 -8.49
C GLN A 89 -12.72 -3.42 -9.61
N ALA A 90 -11.39 -3.31 -9.72
CA ALA A 90 -10.59 -3.99 -10.73
C ALA A 90 -10.24 -5.44 -10.34
N MET A 91 -10.66 -5.92 -9.16
CA MET A 91 -10.40 -7.29 -8.69
C MET A 91 -11.19 -8.40 -9.43
N ARG A 92 -11.88 -8.07 -10.54
CA ARG A 92 -12.23 -9.07 -11.54
C ARG A 92 -10.94 -9.63 -12.13
N PRO A 93 -10.87 -10.90 -12.57
CA PRO A 93 -9.63 -11.44 -13.12
C PRO A 93 -9.22 -10.61 -14.34
N SER A 94 -8.27 -9.70 -14.14
CA SER A 94 -7.61 -8.97 -15.19
C SER A 94 -6.68 -9.94 -15.91
N GLU A 95 -6.63 -9.82 -17.24
CA GLU A 95 -5.61 -10.50 -18.03
C GLU A 95 -4.22 -10.23 -17.45
N PRO A 96 -3.29 -11.20 -17.52
CA PRO A 96 -1.97 -11.03 -16.95
C PRO A 96 -1.31 -9.76 -17.53
N PRO A 97 -0.65 -8.95 -16.69
CA PRO A 97 -0.03 -7.71 -17.15
C PRO A 97 0.94 -8.01 -18.30
N MET A 98 0.95 -7.13 -19.30
CA MET A 98 1.92 -7.18 -20.39
C MET A 98 3.34 -7.17 -19.82
N GLU A 99 4.09 -8.22 -20.17
CA GLU A 99 5.48 -8.42 -19.82
C GLU A 99 6.33 -7.24 -20.34
N MET A 100 6.80 -6.39 -19.43
CA MET A 100 8.00 -5.60 -19.67
C MET A 100 9.05 -5.96 -18.62
N ALA A 101 9.99 -6.84 -18.98
CA ALA A 101 11.30 -6.84 -18.37
C ALA A 101 12.31 -7.60 -19.24
N GLU A 102 13.35 -6.88 -19.64
CA GLU A 102 14.67 -7.46 -19.91
C GLU A 102 15.17 -8.18 -18.65
N ALA A 103 15.91 -9.27 -18.88
CA ALA A 103 16.37 -10.17 -17.83
C ALA A 103 17.42 -9.53 -16.91
N GLU A 104 17.11 -9.46 -15.61
CA GLU A 104 18.06 -9.28 -14.51
C GLU A 104 17.98 -10.49 -13.56
N PRO A 105 19.06 -10.79 -12.79
CA PRO A 105 19.47 -12.16 -12.49
C PRO A 105 18.57 -12.88 -11.48
N GLU A 106 18.52 -14.21 -11.58
CA GLU A 106 17.81 -15.13 -10.69
C GLU A 106 18.29 -14.99 -9.23
N LEU A 107 17.62 -14.09 -8.49
CA LEU A 107 17.45 -14.21 -7.04
C LEU A 107 16.42 -15.31 -6.79
N GLU A 108 16.77 -16.32 -5.99
CA GLU A 108 15.89 -17.44 -5.64
C GLU A 108 14.51 -16.95 -5.20
N ALA A 109 13.48 -17.43 -5.89
CA ALA A 109 12.09 -17.07 -5.62
C ALA A 109 11.72 -17.39 -4.16
N ILE A 110 11.14 -16.38 -3.51
CA ILE A 110 10.55 -16.46 -2.18
C ILE A 110 9.56 -17.65 -2.12
N PRO A 111 9.70 -18.59 -1.16
CA PRO A 111 8.83 -19.76 -1.11
C PRO A 111 7.36 -19.37 -0.91
N PRO A 112 6.37 -20.16 -1.40
CA PRO A 112 4.91 -19.91 -1.34
C PRO A 112 4.28 -19.62 0.04
N SER A 113 5.10 -19.61 1.08
CA SER A 113 4.85 -19.41 2.51
C SER A 113 5.31 -18.05 3.06
N LEU A 114 5.67 -17.15 2.15
CA LEU A 114 5.95 -15.73 2.36
C LEU A 114 4.91 -14.96 1.54
N SER A 115 3.65 -15.40 1.66
CA SER A 115 2.57 -14.78 0.94
C SER A 115 2.17 -13.49 1.65
N ARG A 116 2.13 -12.39 0.91
CA ARG A 116 1.55 -11.12 1.35
C ARG A 116 0.07 -11.27 1.76
N LYS A 117 -0.55 -12.40 1.45
CA LYS A 117 -1.94 -12.75 1.74
C LYS A 117 -2.11 -13.63 2.98
N GLU A 118 -1.01 -14.10 3.57
CA GLU A 118 -1.07 -14.90 4.81
C GLU A 118 -1.15 -14.02 6.07
N LYS A 119 -1.44 -14.65 7.21
CA LYS A 119 -1.40 -14.00 8.52
C LYS A 119 0.02 -13.69 8.95
N TRP A 120 0.23 -12.43 9.32
CA TRP A 120 1.45 -11.90 9.90
C TRP A 120 1.16 -11.30 11.29
N ARG A 121 1.89 -11.73 12.32
CA ARG A 121 1.88 -11.12 13.65
C ARG A 121 3.29 -11.19 14.24
N PRO A 122 4.03 -10.06 14.31
CA PRO A 122 3.68 -8.73 13.82
C PRO A 122 3.57 -8.64 12.28
N ALA A 123 2.76 -7.73 11.75
CA ALA A 123 2.53 -7.50 10.33
C ALA A 123 3.39 -6.35 9.76
N PRO A 124 4.17 -6.57 8.69
CA PRO A 124 4.86 -5.50 8.00
C PRO A 124 3.91 -4.74 7.06
N ALA A 125 4.26 -3.53 6.67
CA ALA A 125 3.57 -2.84 5.58
C ALA A 125 3.73 -3.59 4.25
N GLY A 126 2.76 -3.48 3.35
CA GLY A 126 2.73 -4.19 2.07
C GLY A 126 2.02 -5.54 2.08
N VAL A 127 1.47 -5.97 3.22
CA VAL A 127 0.68 -7.21 3.34
C VAL A 127 -0.82 -6.94 3.35
N SER A 128 -1.61 -7.99 3.16
CA SER A 128 -3.06 -7.96 3.14
C SER A 128 -3.65 -7.46 4.44
N VAL A 129 -4.64 -6.57 4.33
CA VAL A 129 -5.47 -6.06 5.42
C VAL A 129 -6.86 -5.72 4.89
N GLY A 130 -7.87 -5.69 5.74
CA GLY A 130 -9.16 -5.12 5.35
C GLY A 130 -10.24 -5.21 6.41
N HIS A 131 -11.28 -4.40 6.23
CA HIS A 131 -12.53 -4.48 6.98
C HIS A 131 -13.24 -5.83 6.73
N PRO A 132 -14.00 -6.37 7.70
CA PRO A 132 -14.73 -7.63 7.57
C PRO A 132 -15.68 -7.68 6.37
N ASP A 133 -16.29 -6.55 6.04
CA ASP A 133 -17.33 -6.46 5.01
C ASP A 133 -16.82 -6.01 3.63
N VAL A 134 -15.51 -5.75 3.49
CA VAL A 134 -14.87 -5.44 2.21
C VAL A 134 -13.99 -6.61 1.74
N THR A 135 -13.29 -6.46 0.61
CA THR A 135 -12.46 -7.54 0.06
C THR A 135 -11.11 -7.70 0.78
N ALA A 136 -10.08 -7.00 0.32
CA ALA A 136 -8.78 -6.86 0.97
C ALA A 136 -7.95 -5.83 0.18
N GLY A 137 -7.30 -4.93 0.90
CA GLY A 137 -6.28 -4.03 0.39
C GLY A 137 -4.91 -4.33 1.01
N THR A 138 -4.10 -3.29 1.11
CA THR A 138 -2.73 -3.34 1.60
C THR A 138 -2.59 -2.53 2.90
N LEU A 139 -1.88 -3.09 3.87
CA LEU A 139 -1.40 -2.40 5.06
C LEU A 139 -0.37 -1.38 4.61
N GLY A 140 -0.72 -0.09 4.64
CA GLY A 140 0.03 0.93 3.93
C GLY A 140 1.34 1.32 4.57
N THR A 141 1.31 1.58 5.88
CA THR A 141 2.46 2.14 6.58
C THR A 141 2.91 1.22 7.71
N PRO A 142 4.21 1.22 8.05
CA PRO A 142 4.65 0.84 9.38
C PRO A 142 3.94 1.69 10.46
N PRO A 143 4.09 1.36 11.75
CA PRO A 143 3.48 2.10 12.84
C PRO A 143 3.76 3.59 12.80
N LEU A 144 2.70 4.37 12.96
CA LEU A 144 2.73 5.82 13.08
C LEU A 144 2.24 6.22 14.47
N ARG A 145 2.73 7.35 14.95
CA ARG A 145 2.24 8.01 16.16
C ARG A 145 1.42 9.23 15.78
N THR A 146 0.21 9.30 16.31
CA THR A 146 -0.65 10.48 16.21
C THR A 146 -0.26 11.53 17.25
N THR A 147 -0.70 12.78 17.06
CA THR A 147 -0.43 13.87 18.01
C THR A 147 -1.02 13.64 19.41
N ASP A 148 -2.12 12.89 19.53
CA ASP A 148 -2.73 12.49 20.80
C ASP A 148 -2.10 11.23 21.41
N GLY A 149 -1.07 10.67 20.76
CA GLY A 149 -0.23 9.60 21.30
C GLY A 149 -0.70 8.17 21.01
N ARG A 150 -1.66 7.98 20.09
CA ARG A 150 -2.08 6.64 19.63
C ARG A 150 -1.04 6.06 18.68
N THR A 151 -0.97 4.73 18.67
CA THR A 151 -0.22 3.98 17.65
C THR A 151 -1.20 3.48 16.61
N VAL A 152 -0.97 3.84 15.34
CA VAL A 152 -1.87 3.57 14.22
C VAL A 152 -1.09 3.06 13.01
N PHE A 153 -1.79 2.50 12.03
CA PHE A 153 -1.29 2.40 10.66
C PHE A 153 -2.30 3.02 9.68
N LEU A 154 -1.81 3.42 8.51
CA LEU A 154 -2.63 3.92 7.41
C LEU A 154 -2.97 2.81 6.40
N THR A 155 -4.18 2.89 5.85
CA THR A 155 -4.60 2.24 4.61
C THR A 155 -5.67 3.11 3.95
N ASN A 156 -6.28 2.70 2.83
CA ASN A 156 -7.39 3.47 2.27
C ASN A 156 -8.64 3.37 3.12
N SER A 157 -9.52 4.38 3.04
CA SER A 157 -10.82 4.35 3.68
C SER A 157 -11.62 3.16 3.15
N HIS A 158 -11.72 2.97 1.83
CA HIS A 158 -12.45 1.82 1.27
C HIS A 158 -11.86 0.44 1.66
N VAL A 159 -10.64 0.38 2.20
CA VAL A 159 -10.03 -0.87 2.68
C VAL A 159 -10.37 -1.14 4.15
N ALA A 160 -10.43 -0.12 5.01
CA ALA A 160 -10.64 -0.27 6.45
C ALA A 160 -12.01 0.20 6.95
N ALA A 161 -12.75 0.93 6.14
CA ALA A 161 -14.04 1.52 6.42
C ALA A 161 -14.96 1.25 5.21
N ASP A 162 -15.80 0.22 5.31
CA ASP A 162 -16.82 -0.08 4.30
C ASP A 162 -17.58 1.20 3.92
N SER A 163 -17.37 1.67 2.68
CA SER A 163 -17.69 3.02 2.25
C SER A 163 -19.18 3.33 2.41
N GLY A 164 -19.53 4.00 3.52
CA GLY A 164 -20.89 4.44 3.85
C GLY A 164 -21.57 3.66 4.98
N ASP A 165 -20.99 2.56 5.46
CA ASP A 165 -21.57 1.69 6.51
C ASP A 165 -20.63 1.46 7.71
N ALA A 166 -19.38 1.92 7.64
CA ALA A 166 -18.40 1.80 8.72
C ALA A 166 -18.70 2.70 9.94
N SER A 167 -18.23 2.26 11.10
CA SER A 167 -18.31 2.95 12.39
C SER A 167 -16.97 2.98 13.10
N ASP A 168 -16.74 4.03 13.90
CA ASP A 168 -15.60 4.07 14.81
C ASP A 168 -15.59 2.82 15.72
N GLY A 169 -14.44 2.16 15.80
CA GLY A 169 -14.24 0.95 16.58
C GLY A 169 -14.45 -0.35 15.81
N ASP A 170 -14.79 -0.29 14.52
CA ASP A 170 -14.90 -1.50 13.69
C ASP A 170 -13.57 -2.27 13.65
N ASP A 171 -13.67 -3.59 13.71
CA ASP A 171 -12.51 -4.47 13.64
C ASP A 171 -11.89 -4.41 12.24
N VAL A 172 -10.56 -4.44 12.18
CA VAL A 172 -9.82 -4.61 10.92
C VAL A 172 -9.02 -5.89 11.00
N TYR A 173 -9.04 -6.71 9.95
CA TYR A 173 -8.38 -8.01 9.90
C TYR A 173 -7.07 -7.96 9.13
N GLN A 174 -6.09 -8.74 9.58
CA GLN A 174 -4.87 -9.04 8.83
C GLN A 174 -4.64 -10.57 8.93
N PRO A 175 -4.73 -11.32 7.80
CA PRO A 175 -4.98 -10.81 6.46
C PRO A 175 -6.43 -10.32 6.29
N GLY A 176 -6.74 -9.60 5.21
CA GLY A 176 -8.12 -9.22 4.88
C GLY A 176 -8.99 -10.45 4.58
N THR A 177 -10.32 -10.29 4.59
CA THR A 177 -11.28 -11.39 4.46
C THR A 177 -11.17 -12.14 3.14
N TYR A 178 -10.90 -11.44 2.04
CA TYR A 178 -10.66 -12.07 0.72
C TYR A 178 -9.49 -13.07 0.75
N ASP A 179 -8.51 -12.85 1.62
CA ASP A 179 -7.35 -13.74 1.80
C ASP A 179 -7.51 -14.74 2.95
N GLY A 180 -8.72 -14.87 3.50
CA GLY A 180 -9.04 -15.84 4.55
C GLY A 180 -8.96 -15.29 5.98
N GLY A 181 -8.87 -13.96 6.14
CA GLY A 181 -9.03 -13.30 7.44
C GLY A 181 -10.40 -13.54 8.06
N SER A 182 -10.43 -13.60 9.39
CA SER A 182 -11.63 -13.83 10.19
C SER A 182 -11.62 -13.00 11.47
N SER A 183 -12.68 -13.10 12.27
CA SER A 183 -12.75 -12.47 13.60
C SER A 183 -11.66 -12.94 14.59
N SER A 184 -10.90 -13.99 14.26
CA SER A 184 -9.70 -14.40 15.03
C SER A 184 -8.40 -13.73 14.58
N ASP A 185 -8.49 -12.88 13.56
CA ASP A 185 -7.39 -12.23 12.87
C ASP A 185 -7.47 -10.70 12.95
N VAL A 186 -8.15 -10.18 13.97
CA VAL A 186 -8.19 -8.74 14.29
C VAL A 186 -6.76 -8.25 14.49
N ILE A 187 -6.38 -7.20 13.76
CA ILE A 187 -5.10 -6.52 13.94
C ILE A 187 -5.25 -5.26 14.79
N GLY A 188 -6.35 -4.53 14.60
CA GLY A 188 -6.65 -3.26 15.25
C GLY A 188 -8.09 -2.84 14.98
N THR A 189 -8.43 -1.63 15.39
CA THR A 189 -9.77 -1.05 15.26
C THR A 189 -9.72 0.28 14.52
N LEU A 190 -10.68 0.51 13.63
CA LEU A 190 -10.85 1.76 12.91
C LEU A 190 -11.07 2.92 13.89
N VAL A 191 -10.35 4.04 13.72
CA VAL A 191 -10.47 5.21 14.60
C VAL A 191 -10.74 6.53 13.88
N GLU A 192 -10.44 6.62 12.58
CA GLU A 192 -10.74 7.79 11.76
C GLU A 192 -10.67 7.40 10.29
N PHE A 193 -11.55 7.92 9.44
CA PHE A 193 -11.55 7.64 8.00
C PHE A 193 -12.21 8.77 7.21
N SER A 194 -11.86 8.89 5.94
CA SER A 194 -12.51 9.84 5.03
C SER A 194 -13.73 9.23 4.34
N GLU A 195 -14.80 10.01 4.25
CA GLU A 195 -15.98 9.66 3.46
C GLU A 195 -15.87 10.20 2.03
N ILE A 196 -16.20 9.37 1.04
CA ILE A 196 -16.17 9.76 -0.37
C ILE A 196 -17.49 10.42 -0.75
N SER A 197 -17.43 11.67 -1.18
CA SER A 197 -18.57 12.44 -1.71
C SER A 197 -18.64 12.36 -3.23
N THR A 198 -19.85 12.12 -3.76
CA THR A 198 -20.16 12.22 -5.20
C THR A 198 -20.57 13.63 -5.64
N SER A 199 -20.70 14.56 -4.68
CA SER A 199 -21.24 15.91 -4.93
C SER A 199 -20.23 17.03 -4.69
N GLY A 200 -19.04 16.71 -4.19
CA GLY A 200 -17.97 17.65 -3.91
C GLY A 200 -16.60 17.04 -4.23
N ASN A 201 -15.56 17.83 -4.00
CA ASN A 201 -14.19 17.39 -4.17
C ASN A 201 -13.75 16.52 -2.99
N ASN A 202 -13.06 15.44 -3.30
CA ASN A 202 -12.39 14.57 -2.33
C ASN A 202 -10.90 14.83 -2.41
N THR A 203 -10.26 15.03 -1.26
CA THR A 203 -8.81 15.22 -1.16
C THR A 203 -8.10 13.97 -0.66
N THR A 204 -8.84 13.00 -0.12
CA THR A 204 -8.27 11.78 0.44
C THR A 204 -9.27 10.62 0.51
N ASP A 205 -8.72 9.42 0.48
CA ASP A 205 -9.33 8.11 0.71
C ASP A 205 -8.39 7.36 1.65
N SER A 206 -8.45 7.73 2.93
CA SER A 206 -7.54 7.24 3.95
C SER A 206 -8.27 6.90 5.24
N ALA A 207 -7.72 5.94 5.97
CA ALA A 207 -8.21 5.52 7.27
C ALA A 207 -7.04 5.22 8.22
N LEU A 208 -7.25 5.56 9.48
CA LEU A 208 -6.40 5.19 10.60
C LEU A 208 -7.00 4.02 11.35
N VAL A 209 -6.16 3.02 11.58
CA VAL A 209 -6.49 1.86 12.40
C VAL A 209 -5.59 1.87 13.62
N GLU A 210 -6.19 2.01 14.81
CA GLU A 210 -5.47 1.92 16.08
C GLU A 210 -5.07 0.47 16.35
N VAL A 211 -3.81 0.30 16.73
CA VAL A 211 -3.15 -1.00 16.74
C VAL A 211 -2.23 -1.10 17.94
N ARG A 212 -2.11 -2.31 18.48
CA ARG A 212 -1.12 -2.56 19.52
C ARG A 212 0.27 -2.49 18.88
N PRO A 213 1.26 -1.83 19.51
CA PRO A 213 2.59 -1.70 18.92
C PRO A 213 3.25 -3.03 18.52
N ASP A 214 2.96 -4.12 19.24
CA ASP A 214 3.50 -5.46 18.99
C ASP A 214 2.81 -6.22 17.84
N HIS A 215 1.76 -5.66 17.24
CA HIS A 215 1.07 -6.25 16.09
C HIS A 215 1.65 -5.83 14.75
N LEU A 216 2.59 -4.87 14.71
CA LEU A 216 3.17 -4.34 13.48
C LEU A 216 4.70 -4.37 13.48
N GLN A 217 5.27 -4.47 12.28
CA GLN A 217 6.71 -4.34 12.06
C GLN A 217 7.06 -2.91 11.60
N SER A 218 8.28 -2.44 11.88
CA SER A 218 8.74 -1.10 11.45
C SER A 218 9.16 -1.00 9.98
N ASP A 219 9.24 -2.13 9.28
CA ASP A 219 9.68 -2.22 7.88
C ASP A 219 8.51 -2.39 6.90
N ILE A 220 8.81 -2.04 5.65
CA ILE A 220 7.95 -2.27 4.50
C ILE A 220 8.42 -3.57 3.83
N PHE A 221 7.50 -4.53 3.70
CA PHE A 221 7.80 -5.89 3.22
C PHE A 221 8.51 -5.84 1.86
N GLU A 222 9.61 -6.59 1.73
CA GLU A 222 10.49 -6.64 0.55
C GLU A 222 11.27 -5.36 0.19
N LEU A 223 11.02 -4.19 0.82
CA LEU A 223 11.83 -2.97 0.62
C LEU A 223 13.00 -2.84 1.61
N GLY A 224 13.05 -3.69 2.64
CA GLY A 224 14.19 -3.78 3.58
C GLY A 224 14.53 -2.50 4.34
N SER A 225 13.66 -1.48 4.25
CA SER A 225 13.90 -0.11 4.70
C SER A 225 12.81 0.32 5.68
N ASP A 226 13.21 0.98 6.77
CA ASP A 226 12.28 1.62 7.70
C ASP A 226 11.66 2.87 7.05
N LEU A 227 10.39 3.15 7.34
CA LEU A 227 9.81 4.46 7.05
C LEU A 227 10.47 5.53 7.93
N ARG A 228 11.16 6.48 7.31
CA ARG A 228 11.88 7.56 8.00
C ARG A 228 11.06 8.82 8.17
N ALA A 229 10.38 9.22 7.11
CA ALA A 229 9.57 10.44 7.07
C ALA A 229 8.60 10.36 5.90
N PHE A 230 7.71 11.36 5.84
CA PHE A 230 6.98 11.68 4.63
C PHE A 230 7.71 12.75 3.82
N THR A 231 7.57 12.72 2.51
CA THR A 231 8.15 13.65 1.54
C THR A 231 7.13 13.95 0.47
N ASP A 232 7.33 14.99 -0.34
CA ASP A 232 6.55 15.18 -1.56
C ASP A 232 7.04 14.26 -2.67
N ALA A 233 6.15 13.89 -3.60
CA ALA A 233 6.57 13.22 -4.83
C ALA A 233 7.23 14.24 -5.76
N GLU A 234 8.32 13.86 -6.44
CA GLU A 234 8.97 14.71 -7.44
C GLU A 234 8.72 14.20 -8.86
N ILE A 235 8.24 15.06 -9.76
CA ILE A 235 8.00 14.69 -11.16
C ILE A 235 9.31 14.23 -11.83
N GLY A 236 9.26 13.06 -12.46
CA GLY A 236 10.39 12.40 -13.11
C GLY A 236 11.19 11.49 -12.17
N GLU A 237 11.02 11.61 -10.85
CA GLU A 237 11.66 10.74 -9.87
C GLU A 237 10.96 9.38 -9.80
N ARG A 238 11.76 8.31 -9.72
CA ARG A 238 11.27 6.95 -9.57
C ARG A 238 10.84 6.71 -8.14
N HIS A 239 9.60 6.30 -7.98
CA HIS A 239 9.00 5.91 -6.72
C HIS A 239 8.75 4.40 -6.70
N THR A 240 8.84 3.82 -5.51
CA THR A 240 8.63 2.40 -5.25
C THR A 240 7.43 2.24 -4.32
N LYS A 241 6.69 1.15 -4.49
CA LYS A 241 5.63 0.73 -3.57
C LYS A 241 5.75 -0.75 -3.27
N SER A 242 5.24 -1.15 -2.11
CA SER A 242 5.09 -2.56 -1.73
C SER A 242 3.62 -2.86 -1.50
N GLY A 243 3.03 -3.69 -2.37
CA GLY A 243 1.60 -3.96 -2.41
C GLY A 243 1.24 -5.43 -2.29
N ARG A 244 0.07 -5.73 -1.74
CA ARG A 244 -0.44 -7.09 -1.53
C ARG A 244 -0.50 -7.91 -2.83
N THR A 245 -0.84 -7.28 -3.96
CA THR A 245 -1.13 -7.98 -5.22
C THR A 245 0.09 -8.01 -6.14
N THR A 246 0.69 -6.84 -6.41
CA THR A 246 1.79 -6.72 -7.39
C THR A 246 3.17 -6.73 -6.74
N SER A 247 3.27 -7.02 -5.44
CA SER A 247 4.51 -7.04 -4.67
C SER A 247 5.25 -5.70 -4.74
N VAL A 248 6.58 -5.71 -4.92
CA VAL A 248 7.37 -4.49 -5.13
C VAL A 248 7.32 -4.10 -6.60
N THR A 249 6.83 -2.90 -6.88
CA THR A 249 6.90 -2.29 -8.20
C THR A 249 7.39 -0.86 -8.06
N ASN A 250 7.88 -0.29 -9.15
CA ASN A 250 8.38 1.07 -9.18
C ASN A 250 8.11 1.72 -10.53
N GLY A 251 8.04 3.03 -10.53
CA GLY A 251 7.70 3.85 -11.70
C GLY A 251 7.88 5.33 -11.39
N LYS A 252 7.92 6.16 -12.43
CA LYS A 252 8.10 7.60 -12.28
C LYS A 252 6.81 8.29 -11.87
N CYS A 253 6.92 9.34 -11.06
CA CYS A 253 5.88 10.36 -10.95
C CYS A 253 5.85 11.15 -12.27
N THR A 254 4.70 11.24 -12.93
CA THR A 254 4.55 11.86 -14.26
C THR A 254 3.85 13.22 -14.20
N ALA A 255 2.97 13.42 -13.21
CA ALA A 255 2.28 14.68 -12.98
C ALA A 255 1.87 14.81 -11.51
N ARG A 256 1.56 16.03 -11.08
CA ARG A 256 1.07 16.35 -9.73
C ARG A 256 -0.10 17.32 -9.79
N ASN A 257 -0.75 17.50 -8.64
CA ASN A 257 -1.92 18.36 -8.48
C ASN A 257 -3.04 18.02 -9.48
N ALA A 258 -3.20 16.73 -9.73
CA ALA A 258 -4.14 16.21 -10.69
C ALA A 258 -5.57 16.20 -10.11
N THR A 259 -6.55 16.41 -10.98
CA THR A 259 -7.96 16.17 -10.69
C THR A 259 -8.43 15.04 -11.58
N PHE A 260 -9.13 14.08 -11.01
CA PHE A 260 -9.70 12.95 -11.74
C PHE A 260 -11.12 12.67 -11.27
N ASN A 261 -11.98 12.33 -12.23
CA ASN A 261 -13.25 11.67 -11.95
C ASN A 261 -12.99 10.17 -11.83
N VAL A 262 -13.11 9.65 -10.61
CA VAL A 262 -12.78 8.26 -10.27
C VAL A 262 -14.07 7.45 -10.11
N GLY A 263 -14.20 6.38 -10.88
CA GLY A 263 -15.29 5.41 -10.73
C GLY A 263 -15.15 4.56 -9.46
N PHE A 264 -16.23 4.39 -8.72
CA PHE A 264 -16.31 3.51 -7.55
C PHE A 264 -17.73 2.89 -7.40
N LYS A 265 -17.96 2.10 -6.35
CA LYS A 265 -19.19 1.26 -6.22
C LYS A 265 -20.49 2.07 -6.26
N HIS A 266 -20.46 3.32 -5.80
CA HIS A 266 -21.64 4.17 -5.66
C HIS A 266 -21.73 5.29 -6.71
N GLY A 267 -20.89 5.24 -7.75
CA GLY A 267 -20.91 6.20 -8.85
C GLY A 267 -19.52 6.70 -9.20
N THR A 268 -19.44 7.98 -9.55
CA THR A 268 -18.18 8.67 -9.87
C THR A 268 -17.96 9.78 -8.85
N ALA A 269 -16.74 9.89 -8.33
CA ALA A 269 -16.35 10.90 -7.37
C ALA A 269 -15.16 11.71 -7.90
N ARG A 270 -15.20 13.03 -7.71
CA ARG A 270 -14.11 13.92 -8.11
C ARG A 270 -13.05 13.94 -7.02
N PHE A 271 -11.83 13.57 -7.37
CA PHE A 271 -10.66 13.67 -6.50
C PHE A 271 -9.72 14.75 -7.02
N VAL A 272 -9.18 15.56 -6.11
CA VAL A 272 -8.32 16.71 -6.44
C VAL A 272 -7.00 16.62 -5.68
N GLY A 273 -5.95 17.26 -6.20
CA GLY A 273 -4.63 17.30 -5.57
C GLY A 273 -3.90 15.96 -5.61
N LEU A 274 -4.10 15.13 -6.64
CA LEU A 274 -3.49 13.81 -6.74
C LEU A 274 -2.09 13.84 -7.36
N ASP A 275 -1.25 12.88 -6.96
CA ASP A 275 -0.02 12.54 -7.68
C ASP A 275 -0.31 11.44 -8.71
N VAL A 276 0.28 11.56 -9.91
CA VAL A 276 0.15 10.57 -10.99
C VAL A 276 1.47 9.86 -11.19
N PHE A 277 1.43 8.53 -11.20
CA PHE A 277 2.57 7.66 -11.43
C PHE A 277 2.35 6.81 -12.68
N GLU A 278 3.45 6.30 -13.24
CA GLU A 278 3.43 5.18 -14.18
C GLU A 278 2.59 4.00 -13.62
N PRO A 279 2.06 3.09 -14.46
CA PRO A 279 1.16 2.02 -14.02
C PRO A 279 1.90 0.96 -13.19
N ILE A 280 2.02 1.23 -11.89
CA ILE A 280 2.73 0.38 -10.92
C ILE A 280 1.79 -0.44 -10.04
N ALA A 281 0.48 -0.38 -10.27
CA ALA A 281 -0.54 -0.91 -9.36
C ALA A 281 -1.56 -1.80 -10.06
N SER A 282 -2.21 -2.66 -9.27
CA SER A 282 -3.40 -3.40 -9.70
C SER A 282 -4.39 -3.55 -8.55
N GLY A 283 -5.56 -4.13 -8.83
CA GLY A 283 -6.58 -4.42 -7.82
C GLY A 283 -6.01 -5.13 -6.59
N GLY A 284 -6.28 -4.58 -5.41
CA GLY A 284 -5.77 -5.07 -4.12
C GLY A 284 -4.48 -4.39 -3.61
N ASP A 285 -3.80 -3.57 -4.43
CA ASP A 285 -2.69 -2.73 -3.95
C ASP A 285 -3.17 -1.44 -3.26
N SER A 286 -4.47 -1.14 -3.28
CA SER A 286 -5.11 -0.06 -2.52
C SER A 286 -4.58 -0.03 -1.08
N GLY A 287 -4.11 1.14 -0.66
CA GLY A 287 -3.54 1.38 0.65
C GLY A 287 -2.03 1.28 0.68
N SER A 288 -1.36 0.80 -0.37
CA SER A 288 0.11 0.76 -0.41
C SER A 288 0.70 2.17 -0.31
N LEU A 289 1.73 2.33 0.53
CA LEU A 289 2.54 3.55 0.54
C LEU A 289 3.48 3.54 -0.68
N ILE A 290 3.41 4.62 -1.46
CA ILE A 290 4.34 4.97 -2.52
C ILE A 290 5.38 5.91 -1.93
N GLY A 291 6.64 5.78 -2.34
CA GLY A 291 7.71 6.61 -1.81
C GLY A 291 9.05 6.36 -2.47
N VAL A 292 10.11 6.93 -1.91
CA VAL A 292 11.47 6.83 -2.43
C VAL A 292 12.40 6.17 -1.43
N GLU A 293 13.25 5.27 -1.92
CA GLU A 293 14.30 4.65 -1.13
C GLU A 293 15.56 5.52 -1.17
N ARG A 294 15.97 6.01 0.00
CA ARG A 294 17.22 6.76 0.20
C ARG A 294 18.20 5.90 1.02
N PRO A 295 19.51 6.23 1.05
CA PRO A 295 20.49 5.42 1.77
C PRO A 295 20.21 5.21 3.26
N ASP A 296 19.44 6.11 3.88
CA ASP A 296 19.06 6.05 5.29
C ASP A 296 17.67 5.45 5.55
N GLY A 297 16.84 5.24 4.53
CA GLY A 297 15.56 4.54 4.62
C GLY A 297 14.52 4.98 3.59
N PHE A 298 13.26 4.62 3.84
CA PHE A 298 12.14 4.91 2.94
C PHE A 298 11.45 6.21 3.32
N TYR A 299 11.11 7.01 2.31
CA TYR A 299 10.40 8.28 2.47
C TYR A 299 9.07 8.19 1.72
N GLY A 300 7.96 8.12 2.45
CA GLY A 300 6.62 7.97 1.86
C GLY A 300 6.12 9.26 1.24
N SER A 301 5.65 9.21 -0.01
CA SER A 301 5.12 10.39 -0.71
C SER A 301 3.61 10.37 -0.92
N SER A 302 3.05 9.20 -1.20
CA SER A 302 1.66 9.10 -1.63
C SER A 302 1.00 7.80 -1.16
N LEU A 303 -0.30 7.86 -0.84
CA LEU A 303 -1.13 6.70 -0.53
C LEU A 303 -1.88 6.24 -1.79
N LEU A 304 -1.56 5.05 -2.27
CA LEU A 304 -2.14 4.48 -3.49
C LEU A 304 -3.63 4.13 -3.27
N PHE A 305 -4.53 4.56 -4.17
CA PHE A 305 -5.97 4.28 -4.01
C PHE A 305 -6.71 3.90 -5.33
N ALA A 306 -6.31 4.51 -6.45
CA ALA A 306 -6.99 4.39 -7.73
C ALA A 306 -5.99 4.28 -8.88
N GLY A 307 -6.48 3.93 -10.07
CA GLY A 307 -5.67 3.90 -11.28
C GLY A 307 -6.39 3.25 -12.45
N SER A 308 -5.61 2.93 -13.47
CA SER A 308 -6.04 2.22 -14.68
C SER A 308 -4.89 1.33 -15.19
N SER A 309 -5.03 0.74 -16.39
CA SER A 309 -3.93 0.07 -17.07
C SER A 309 -2.79 1.00 -17.48
N SER A 310 -3.03 2.31 -17.49
CA SER A 310 -2.11 3.31 -18.06
C SER A 310 -1.46 4.20 -16.99
N LEU A 311 -2.02 4.28 -15.79
CA LEU A 311 -1.50 5.11 -14.70
C LEU A 311 -1.90 4.59 -13.31
N THR A 312 -1.18 5.05 -12.30
CA THR A 312 -1.52 4.89 -10.88
C THR A 312 -1.74 6.25 -10.24
N LEU A 313 -2.79 6.38 -9.43
CA LEU A 313 -3.08 7.59 -8.66
C LEU A 313 -2.72 7.40 -7.18
N GLY A 314 -1.94 8.34 -6.66
CA GLY A 314 -1.60 8.46 -5.25
C GLY A 314 -2.22 9.71 -4.63
N ILE A 315 -2.68 9.59 -3.39
CA ILE A 315 -3.05 10.73 -2.56
C ILE A 315 -1.80 11.20 -1.82
N PRO A 316 -1.35 12.45 -2.03
CA PRO A 316 -0.20 12.99 -1.32
C PRO A 316 -0.30 12.86 0.20
N MET A 317 0.82 12.51 0.84
CA MET A 317 0.87 12.31 2.30
C MET A 317 0.66 13.59 3.10
N ASP A 318 0.82 14.77 2.50
CA ASP A 318 0.45 16.06 3.10
C ASP A 318 -1.08 16.21 3.22
N ALA A 319 -1.85 15.83 2.19
CA ALA A 319 -3.31 15.80 2.21
C ALA A 319 -3.83 14.80 3.24
N VAL A 320 -3.21 13.62 3.33
CA VAL A 320 -3.52 12.63 4.39
C VAL A 320 -3.28 13.20 5.78
N GLN A 321 -2.15 13.87 6.01
CA GLN A 321 -1.83 14.50 7.30
C GLN A 321 -2.67 15.77 7.57
N GLN A 322 -3.14 16.47 6.55
CA GLN A 322 -4.06 17.58 6.72
C GLN A 322 -5.41 17.09 7.26
N PHE A 323 -5.86 15.93 6.80
CA PHE A 323 -7.09 15.30 7.26
C PHE A 323 -6.95 14.70 8.67
N HIS A 324 -5.95 13.84 8.89
CA HIS A 324 -5.75 13.10 10.14
C HIS A 324 -4.92 13.82 11.22
N GLY A 325 -4.35 14.97 10.89
CA GLY A 325 -3.30 15.61 11.67
C GLY A 325 -1.92 14.97 11.44
N ARG A 326 -0.91 15.50 12.14
CA ARG A 326 0.48 15.06 11.97
C ARG A 326 0.65 13.60 12.39
N LEU A 327 1.29 12.82 11.52
CA LEU A 327 1.63 11.42 11.74
C LEU A 327 3.15 11.27 11.75
N GLU A 328 3.69 10.67 12.80
CA GLU A 328 5.14 10.49 12.95
C GLU A 328 5.50 9.01 12.80
N PRO A 329 6.36 8.62 11.84
CA PRO A 329 6.87 7.25 11.75
C PRO A 329 7.55 6.84 13.04
N MET A 330 7.13 5.70 13.60
CA MET A 330 7.76 5.15 14.79
C MET A 330 8.99 4.33 14.39
N THR A 331 10.10 4.57 15.06
CA THR A 331 11.29 3.74 14.88
C THR A 331 11.12 2.40 15.58
N GLY A 332 11.87 1.37 15.17
CA GLY A 332 11.91 0.09 15.86
C GLY A 332 12.29 0.20 17.35
N ARG A 333 13.00 1.27 17.76
CA ARG A 333 13.31 1.60 19.17
C ARG A 333 12.16 2.23 19.95
N GLU A 334 11.12 2.72 19.28
CA GLU A 334 9.92 3.28 19.93
C GLU A 334 8.78 2.26 19.99
N LEU A 335 8.84 1.24 19.13
CA LEU A 335 8.00 0.05 19.21
C LEU A 335 8.43 -0.89 20.35
N VAL A 336 9.67 -0.74 20.83
CA VAL A 336 10.25 -1.51 21.92
C VAL A 336 10.70 -0.52 22.99
N ASP A 337 10.04 -0.48 24.14
CA ASP A 337 10.46 0.37 25.26
C ASP A 337 11.96 0.07 25.59
N PRO A 338 12.82 1.10 25.73
CA PRO A 338 14.26 0.93 25.93
C PRO A 338 14.65 0.18 27.21
N ASP A 339 13.75 0.07 28.19
CA ASP A 339 13.90 -0.75 29.40
C ASP A 339 13.10 -2.08 29.32
N ASP A 340 12.36 -2.30 28.24
CA ASP A 340 11.54 -3.48 28.03
C ASP A 340 12.37 -4.59 27.36
N MET A 341 12.73 -5.59 28.17
CA MET A 341 13.42 -6.82 27.72
C MET A 341 12.52 -7.75 26.87
N ARG A 342 11.49 -7.24 26.20
CA ARG A 342 10.68 -8.02 25.25
C ARG A 342 11.47 -8.27 23.98
N ILE A 343 12.30 -9.30 24.07
CA ILE A 343 12.12 -10.52 23.29
C ILE A 343 10.64 -10.65 22.79
N THR A 344 10.28 -10.10 21.62
CA THR A 344 8.92 -10.19 21.05
C THR A 344 8.70 -11.45 20.21
N GLY A 345 9.18 -12.60 20.68
CA GLY A 345 8.65 -13.86 20.17
C GLY A 345 7.30 -14.11 20.80
N THR A 346 6.37 -14.67 20.04
CA THR A 346 5.13 -15.18 20.63
C THR A 346 5.31 -16.67 20.86
N ALA A 347 5.17 -17.12 22.11
CA ALA A 347 4.94 -18.54 22.36
C ALA A 347 3.51 -18.84 21.88
N PHE A 348 3.31 -19.91 21.13
CA PHE A 348 2.03 -20.19 20.51
C PHE A 348 1.64 -21.65 20.66
N SER A 349 0.33 -21.90 20.74
CA SER A 349 -0.26 -23.22 20.81
C SER A 349 -0.96 -23.55 19.48
N MET A 350 -0.98 -24.82 19.09
CA MET A 350 -1.72 -25.28 17.91
C MET A 350 -2.12 -26.75 18.02
N SER A 351 -3.11 -27.17 17.23
CA SER A 351 -3.46 -28.58 17.02
C SER A 351 -2.97 -29.06 15.65
N LEU A 352 -2.31 -30.22 15.61
CA LEU A 352 -1.80 -30.84 14.40
C LEU A 352 -2.33 -32.26 14.21
N ASN A 353 -2.94 -32.51 13.05
CA ASN A 353 -3.32 -33.87 12.66
C ASN A 353 -2.10 -34.77 12.45
N ALA A 354 -2.34 -36.07 12.41
CA ALA A 354 -1.31 -37.07 12.18
C ALA A 354 -0.50 -36.79 10.91
N GLY A 355 0.83 -36.73 11.03
CA GLY A 355 1.76 -36.46 9.94
C GLY A 355 1.78 -35.01 9.42
N GLN A 356 0.91 -34.13 9.91
CA GLN A 356 0.81 -32.74 9.46
C GLN A 356 2.04 -31.93 9.90
N SER A 357 2.46 -31.00 9.04
CA SER A 357 3.38 -29.91 9.38
C SER A 357 2.64 -28.57 9.36
N ALA A 358 3.03 -27.66 10.22
CA ALA A 358 2.65 -26.25 10.18
C ALA A 358 3.90 -25.37 10.20
N TYR A 359 3.79 -24.19 9.61
CA TYR A 359 4.83 -23.16 9.66
C TYR A 359 4.35 -21.99 10.51
N ARG A 360 5.25 -21.44 11.31
CA ARG A 360 5.01 -20.28 12.16
C ARG A 360 6.21 -19.35 12.16
N TRP A 361 5.93 -18.07 12.33
CA TRP A 361 6.92 -17.02 12.42
C TRP A 361 7.10 -16.56 13.87
N SER A 362 8.34 -16.24 14.26
CA SER A 362 8.64 -15.68 15.58
C SER A 362 9.76 -14.65 15.50
N GLY A 363 9.56 -13.49 16.14
CA GLY A 363 10.43 -12.32 16.17
C GLY A 363 9.59 -11.02 16.24
N PRO A 364 10.20 -9.82 16.26
CA PRO A 364 11.62 -9.55 16.03
C PRO A 364 12.54 -9.89 17.20
N TRP A 365 13.76 -10.33 16.88
CA TRP A 365 14.85 -10.54 17.83
C TRP A 365 16.03 -9.63 17.47
N HIS A 366 16.67 -8.99 18.45
CA HIS A 366 17.94 -8.31 18.15
C HIS A 366 18.98 -9.34 17.66
N ASP A 367 19.75 -9.00 16.64
CA ASP A 367 20.75 -9.89 16.02
C ASP A 367 21.89 -10.39 16.93
N ARG A 368 22.01 -9.83 18.14
CA ARG A 368 22.92 -10.29 19.18
C ARG A 368 22.39 -11.52 19.91
N TYR A 369 21.13 -11.89 19.71
CA TYR A 369 20.51 -13.03 20.36
C TYR A 369 20.52 -14.25 19.45
N SER A 370 20.77 -15.41 20.06
CA SER A 370 20.44 -16.72 19.50
C SER A 370 19.14 -17.21 20.12
N VAL A 371 18.28 -17.82 19.31
CA VAL A 371 16.94 -18.25 19.72
C VAL A 371 16.78 -19.72 19.37
N ASP A 372 16.49 -20.53 20.39
CA ASP A 372 16.16 -21.94 20.26
C ASP A 372 14.65 -22.13 20.42
N PHE A 373 14.04 -22.99 19.60
CA PHE A 373 12.59 -23.29 19.66
C PHE A 373 12.36 -24.72 20.12
N ASP A 374 11.46 -24.89 21.08
CA ASP A 374 11.05 -26.20 21.61
C ASP A 374 9.53 -26.36 21.47
N ALA A 375 9.10 -27.46 20.86
CA ALA A 375 7.70 -27.80 20.68
C ALA A 375 7.34 -28.96 21.61
N ILE A 376 6.40 -28.71 22.54
CA ILE A 376 6.02 -29.64 23.60
C ILE A 376 4.57 -30.08 23.36
N PRO A 377 4.30 -31.39 23.18
CA PRO A 377 2.95 -31.92 23.13
C PRO A 377 2.22 -31.73 24.46
N GLU A 378 0.97 -31.27 24.43
CA GLU A 378 0.14 -31.14 25.63
C GLU A 378 -0.66 -32.42 25.93
N THR A 379 -0.91 -33.25 24.91
CA THR A 379 -1.67 -34.50 25.06
C THR A 379 -0.75 -35.69 25.39
N ALA A 380 -1.23 -36.57 26.27
CA ALA A 380 -0.47 -37.74 26.73
C ALA A 380 -0.10 -38.67 25.55
N GLY A 381 1.19 -38.66 25.19
CA GLY A 381 1.77 -39.49 24.12
C GLY A 381 1.87 -38.81 22.74
N GLY A 382 1.63 -37.50 22.63
CA GLY A 382 1.92 -36.75 21.42
C GLY A 382 3.43 -36.68 21.12
N TRP A 383 3.81 -36.59 19.84
CA TRP A 383 5.20 -36.35 19.44
C TRP A 383 5.21 -35.22 18.42
N VAL A 384 5.75 -34.07 18.80
CA VAL A 384 5.99 -32.95 17.89
C VAL A 384 7.48 -32.63 17.83
N SER A 385 7.90 -32.02 16.72
CA SER A 385 9.24 -31.45 16.59
C SER A 385 9.16 -30.05 16.03
N SER A 386 9.97 -29.14 16.55
CA SER A 386 10.28 -27.84 15.95
C SER A 386 11.60 -27.91 15.18
N SER A 387 11.66 -27.25 14.03
CA SER A 387 12.91 -26.95 13.34
C SER A 387 12.85 -25.55 12.74
N VAL A 388 13.95 -24.82 12.83
CA VAL A 388 14.11 -23.56 12.09
C VAL A 388 14.42 -23.92 10.64
N GLU A 389 13.55 -23.52 9.72
CA GLU A 389 13.75 -23.73 8.28
C GLU A 389 14.54 -22.58 7.67
N SER A 390 14.30 -21.36 8.13
CA SER A 390 15.00 -20.17 7.66
C SER A 390 14.97 -19.04 8.70
N ALA A 391 15.96 -18.14 8.59
CA ALA A 391 16.07 -16.93 9.40
C ALA A 391 16.20 -15.71 8.47
N TYR A 392 15.51 -14.64 8.81
CA TYR A 392 15.43 -13.42 7.98
C TYR A 392 15.87 -12.24 8.83
N LYS A 393 16.83 -11.48 8.31
CA LYS A 393 17.33 -10.28 8.98
C LYS A 393 16.70 -9.05 8.33
N THR A 394 16.09 -8.22 9.16
CA THR A 394 15.53 -6.91 8.82
C THR A 394 16.23 -5.85 9.66
N THR A 395 16.01 -4.57 9.37
CA THR A 395 16.38 -3.45 10.26
C THR A 395 15.73 -3.58 11.64
N SER A 396 14.51 -4.13 11.68
CA SER A 396 13.70 -4.39 12.89
C SER A 396 14.23 -5.56 13.75
N GLY A 397 15.06 -6.45 13.20
CA GLY A 397 15.61 -7.61 13.89
C GLY A 397 15.65 -8.89 13.04
N VAL A 398 15.90 -10.02 13.69
CA VAL A 398 15.92 -11.35 13.10
C VAL A 398 14.59 -12.04 13.36
N TYR A 399 14.02 -12.66 12.32
CA TYR A 399 12.82 -13.48 12.40
C TYR A 399 13.14 -14.91 12.02
N TYR A 400 12.49 -15.86 12.66
CA TYR A 400 12.65 -17.28 12.37
C TYR A 400 11.35 -17.87 11.84
N ARG A 401 11.47 -18.61 10.74
CA ARG A 401 10.41 -19.49 10.26
C ARG A 401 10.61 -20.87 10.86
N VAL A 402 9.71 -21.23 11.76
CA VAL A 402 9.73 -22.49 12.49
C VAL A 402 8.72 -23.43 11.87
N ARG A 403 9.17 -24.62 11.49
CA ARG A 403 8.31 -25.74 11.12
C ARG A 403 8.03 -26.58 12.35
N ILE A 404 6.75 -26.85 12.59
CA ILE A 404 6.27 -27.77 13.62
C ILE A 404 5.66 -28.98 12.92
N GLN A 405 6.02 -30.18 13.33
CA GLN A 405 5.49 -31.40 12.73
C GLN A 405 5.02 -32.39 13.79
N ASN A 406 3.81 -32.92 13.63
CA ASN A 406 3.36 -34.10 14.37
C ASN A 406 4.02 -35.35 13.75
N LYS A 407 4.92 -35.98 14.51
CA LYS A 407 5.66 -37.17 14.08
C LYS A 407 4.85 -38.46 14.25
N ARG A 408 3.67 -38.40 14.87
CA ARG A 408 2.78 -39.55 15.07
C ARG A 408 1.82 -39.69 13.89
N THR A 409 1.57 -40.92 13.44
CA THR A 409 0.81 -41.21 12.20
C THR A 409 -0.67 -41.52 12.42
N ASN A 410 -1.17 -41.51 13.66
CA ASN A 410 -2.54 -41.97 13.96
C ASN A 410 -3.36 -41.13 14.94
N ALA A 411 -2.87 -39.96 15.41
CA ALA A 411 -3.61 -39.10 16.33
C ALA A 411 -3.29 -37.62 16.11
N SER A 412 -4.29 -36.75 16.32
CA SER A 412 -4.06 -35.31 16.49
C SER A 412 -3.33 -35.03 17.80
N VAL A 413 -2.50 -33.98 17.80
CA VAL A 413 -1.70 -33.56 18.95
C VAL A 413 -1.79 -32.06 19.07
N ASP A 414 -2.23 -31.59 20.24
CA ASP A 414 -2.07 -30.21 20.64
C ASP A 414 -0.64 -30.00 21.13
N CYS A 415 -0.01 -28.90 20.73
CA CYS A 415 1.34 -28.58 21.14
C CYS A 415 1.53 -27.10 21.42
N ASP A 416 2.37 -26.83 22.41
CA ASP A 416 2.93 -25.54 22.75
C ASP A 416 4.30 -25.38 22.11
N VAL A 417 4.55 -24.25 21.46
CA VAL A 417 5.89 -23.88 21.01
C VAL A 417 6.41 -22.75 21.86
N LYS A 418 7.53 -23.01 22.51
CA LYS A 418 8.25 -22.10 23.39
C LYS A 418 9.61 -21.81 22.78
N TYR A 419 10.19 -20.69 23.18
CA TYR A 419 11.52 -20.31 22.75
C TYR A 419 12.40 -20.00 23.97
N ALA A 420 13.70 -20.22 23.81
CA ALA A 420 14.73 -19.81 24.75
C ALA A 420 15.67 -18.85 24.05
N VAL A 421 15.98 -17.73 24.69
CA VAL A 421 16.85 -16.70 24.13
C VAL A 421 18.16 -16.65 24.89
N ARG A 422 19.27 -16.60 24.16
CA ARG A 422 20.63 -16.47 24.69
C ARG A 422 21.31 -15.28 24.03
N ARG A 423 21.99 -14.47 24.84
CA ARG A 423 22.74 -13.29 24.39
C ARG A 423 24.15 -13.64 23.92
#